data_AF-A0A062WY90-F1
#
_entry.id   AF-A0A062WY90-F1
#
_cell.length_a   1.000
_cell.length_b   1.000
_cell.length_c   1.000
_cell.angle_alpha   90.00
_cell.angle_beta   90.00
_cell.angle_gamma   90.00
#
_symmetry.space_group_name_H-M   'P 1'
#
loop_
_entity.id
_entity.type
_entity.pdbx_description
1 polymer ?
#
loop_
_entity_poly.entity_id
_entity_poly.type
_entity_poly.pdbx_seq_one_letter_code
_entity_poly.pdbx_strand_id
1 'polypeptide(L)'
;MPNIRFTISTSSDVQAAVRMHAEAAGMDVSAYMIAAAVAQMARDDAATATFAALDARNQAALEQAGGVPETDLPSFDALTLDEQALVRRVLNSALGSDAASVA
;
A
#
# COMPACT_ATOMS: atom_id res chain seq x y z
N MET A 1 -4.36 18.51 31.71
CA MET A 1 -4.22 17.04 31.73
C MET A 1 -2.86 16.70 32.32
N PRO A 2 -2.72 15.66 33.15
CA PRO A 2 -1.43 15.29 33.71
C PRO A 2 -0.48 14.75 32.64
N ASN A 3 0.82 15.02 32.77
CA ASN A 3 1.84 14.45 31.88
C ASN A 3 1.93 12.93 32.11
N ILE A 4 1.78 12.15 31.04
CA ILE A 4 1.89 10.69 31.06
C ILE A 4 3.34 10.32 30.73
N ARG A 5 3.99 9.54 31.60
CA ARG A 5 5.34 9.02 31.37
C ARG A 5 5.28 7.60 30.84
N PHE A 6 6.10 7.31 29.84
CA PHE A 6 6.32 5.95 29.34
C PHE A 6 7.82 5.70 29.21
N THR A 7 8.22 4.45 29.41
CA THR A 7 9.61 4.00 29.30
C THR A 7 9.75 3.13 28.07
N ILE A 8 10.76 3.39 27.25
CA ILE A 8 11.04 2.63 26.02
C ILE A 8 12.44 2.05 26.12
N SER A 9 12.55 0.74 25.92
CA SER A 9 13.83 0.07 25.75
C SER A 9 14.30 0.22 24.30
N THR A 10 15.56 0.64 24.12
CA THR A 10 16.19 0.79 22.81
C THR A 10 17.62 0.26 22.85
N SER A 11 18.21 -0.04 21.70
CA SER A 11 19.63 -0.37 21.64
C SER A 11 20.48 0.86 21.96
N SER A 12 21.72 0.64 22.42
CA SER A 12 22.68 1.70 22.70
C SER A 12 22.91 2.63 21.50
N ASP A 13 22.92 2.05 20.30
CA ASP A 13 23.24 2.78 19.07
C ASP A 13 22.10 3.73 18.70
N VAL A 14 20.85 3.27 18.86
CA VAL A 14 19.66 4.10 18.68
C VAL A 14 19.64 5.22 19.72
N GLN A 15 19.95 4.92 20.98
CA GLN A 15 20.02 5.94 22.03
C GLN A 15 21.07 7.01 21.73
N ALA A 16 22.24 6.62 21.24
CA ALA A 16 23.31 7.54 20.85
C ALA A 16 22.91 8.43 19.67
N ALA A 17 22.31 7.83 18.63
CA ALA A 17 21.81 8.56 17.47
C ALA A 17 20.75 9.60 17.88
N VAL A 18 19.77 9.21 18.69
CA VAL A 18 18.71 10.11 19.18
C VAL A 18 19.31 11.29 19.92
N ARG A 19 20.30 11.05 20.80
CA ARG A 19 20.96 12.14 21.53
C ARG A 19 21.67 13.11 20.60
N MET A 20 22.44 12.61 19.64
CA MET A 20 23.14 13.42 18.65
C MET A 20 22.18 14.28 17.83
N HIS A 21 21.06 13.71 17.38
CA HIS A 21 20.07 14.46 16.61
C HIS A 21 19.31 15.49 17.46
N ALA A 22 19.00 15.17 18.71
CA ALA A 22 18.38 16.12 19.64
C ALA A 22 19.31 17.32 19.88
N GLU A 23 20.61 17.06 20.11
CA GLU A 23 21.62 18.10 20.28
C GLU A 23 21.76 18.97 19.01
N ALA A 24 21.83 18.35 17.83
CA ALA A 24 21.90 19.07 16.56
C ALA A 24 20.66 19.95 16.31
N ALA A 25 19.50 19.54 16.82
CA ALA A 25 18.26 20.32 16.77
C ALA A 25 18.14 21.37 17.90
N GLY A 26 19.09 21.41 18.85
CA GLY A 26 19.02 22.28 20.02
C GLY A 26 17.89 21.91 21.00
N MET A 27 17.49 20.64 21.03
CA MET A 27 16.36 20.14 21.82
C MET A 27 16.82 19.15 22.89
N ASP A 28 16.06 19.05 23.98
CA ASP A 28 16.21 17.91 24.88
C ASP A 28 15.71 16.62 24.23
N VAL A 29 16.24 15.47 24.66
CA VAL A 29 15.92 14.16 24.08
C VAL A 29 14.41 13.87 24.12
N SER A 30 13.72 14.26 25.19
CA SER A 30 12.29 13.97 25.32
C SER A 30 11.46 14.83 24.36
N ALA A 31 11.76 16.13 24.23
CA ALA A 31 11.12 17.00 23.26
C ALA A 31 11.42 16.58 21.83
N TYR A 32 12.67 16.20 21.53
CA TYR A 32 13.05 15.68 20.22
C TYR A 32 12.26 14.42 19.86
N MET A 33 12.14 13.46 20.79
CA MET A 33 11.38 12.23 20.56
C MET A 33 9.90 12.49 20.33
N ILE A 34 9.30 13.42 21.08
CA ILE A 34 7.89 13.82 20.88
C ILE A 34 7.72 14.49 19.52
N ALA A 35 8.58 15.43 19.16
CA ALA A 35 8.52 16.12 17.87
C ALA A 35 8.69 15.15 16.70
N ALA A 36 9.63 14.20 16.82
CA ALA A 36 9.85 13.16 15.82
C ALA A 36 8.62 12.24 15.68
N ALA A 37 8.00 11.84 16.79
CA ALA A 37 6.80 11.02 16.78
C ALA A 37 5.62 11.75 16.12
N VAL A 38 5.40 13.02 16.45
CA VAL A 38 4.35 13.85 15.82
C VAL A 38 4.62 14.01 14.32
N ALA A 39 5.87 14.27 13.93
CA ALA A 39 6.23 14.37 12.52
C ALA A 39 6.02 13.04 11.78
N GLN A 40 6.27 11.90 12.43
CA GLN A 40 6.01 10.60 11.84
C GLN A 40 4.51 10.34 11.67
N MET A 41 3.70 10.61 12.69
CA MET A 41 2.24 10.51 12.61
C MET A 41 1.68 11.35 11.46
N ALA A 42 2.14 12.59 11.32
CA ALA A 42 1.70 13.47 10.23
C ALA A 42 2.08 12.93 8.84
N ARG A 43 3.25 12.28 8.70
CA ARG A 43 3.65 11.64 7.43
C ARG A 43 2.77 10.42 7.12
N ASP A 44 2.48 9.61 8.12
CA ASP A 44 1.64 8.40 7.96
C ASP A 44 0.19 8.79 7.63
N ASP A 45 -0.34 9.83 8.28
CA ASP A 45 -1.66 10.40 7.96
C ASP A 45 -1.71 10.96 6.54
N ALA A 46 -0.67 11.69 6.11
CA ALA A 46 -0.58 12.22 4.75
C ALA A 46 -0.48 11.11 3.70
N ALA A 47 0.28 10.06 3.98
CA ALA A 47 0.37 8.88 3.10
C ALA A 47 -0.99 8.19 2.98
N THR A 48 -1.71 8.01 4.09
CA THR A 48 -3.06 7.42 4.10
C THR A 48 -4.05 8.30 3.35
N ALA A 49 -4.04 9.62 3.58
CA ALA A 49 -4.93 10.56 2.93
C ALA A 49 -4.77 10.61 1.41
N THR A 50 -3.55 10.34 0.91
CA THR A 50 -3.26 10.30 -0.54
C THR A 50 -4.11 9.24 -1.26
N PHE A 51 -4.35 8.09 -0.63
CA PHE A 51 -5.08 6.98 -1.24
C PHE A 51 -6.53 6.84 -0.77
N ALA A 52 -6.94 7.53 0.28
CA ALA A 52 -8.28 7.43 0.86
C ALA A 52 -9.43 7.60 -0.17
N ALA A 53 -9.28 8.52 -1.13
CA ALA A 53 -10.30 8.72 -2.18
C ALA A 53 -10.36 7.54 -3.17
N LEU A 54 -9.23 6.91 -3.47
CA LEU A 54 -9.17 5.71 -4.32
C LEU A 54 -9.74 4.51 -3.58
N ASP A 55 -9.39 4.34 -2.30
CA ASP A 55 -9.92 3.26 -1.47
C ASP A 55 -11.43 3.36 -1.33
N ALA A 56 -11.98 4.57 -1.11
CA ALA A 56 -13.43 4.78 -1.07
C ALA A 56 -14.12 4.41 -2.40
N ARG A 57 -13.51 4.76 -3.54
CA ARG A 57 -14.04 4.38 -4.87
C ARG A 57 -13.96 2.88 -5.11
N ASN A 58 -12.86 2.25 -4.74
CA ASN A 58 -12.69 0.81 -4.85
C ASN A 58 -13.69 0.07 -3.96
N GLN A 59 -13.87 0.50 -2.71
CA GLN A 59 -14.85 -0.06 -1.80
C GLN A 59 -16.28 0.05 -2.37
N ALA A 60 -16.65 1.22 -2.87
CA ALA A 60 -17.94 1.41 -3.53
C ALA A 60 -18.12 0.53 -4.77
N ALA A 61 -17.04 0.30 -5.54
CA ALA A 61 -17.07 -0.58 -6.70
C ALA A 61 -17.20 -2.07 -6.29
N LEU A 62 -16.51 -2.49 -5.23
CA LEU A 62 -16.61 -3.84 -4.67
C LEU A 62 -18.01 -4.12 -4.12
N GLU A 63 -18.62 -3.16 -3.42
CA GLU A 63 -20.00 -3.27 -2.94
C GLU A 63 -21.00 -3.38 -4.08
N GLN A 64 -20.82 -2.60 -5.16
CA GLN A 64 -21.63 -2.72 -6.38
C GLN A 64 -21.45 -4.08 -7.04
N ALA A 65 -20.21 -4.58 -7.12
CA ALA A 65 -19.91 -5.88 -7.72
C ALA A 65 -20.50 -7.04 -6.89
N GLY A 66 -20.52 -6.95 -5.56
CA GLY A 66 -21.09 -7.97 -4.68
C GLY A 66 -22.60 -8.18 -4.85
N GLY A 67 -23.31 -7.22 -5.46
CA GLY A 67 -24.73 -7.33 -5.81
C GLY A 67 -25.00 -7.84 -7.23
N VAL A 68 -23.95 -7.99 -8.07
CA VAL A 68 -24.07 -8.61 -9.39
C VAL A 68 -24.04 -10.12 -9.16
N PRO A 69 -25.13 -10.86 -9.47
CA PRO A 69 -25.04 -12.32 -9.47
C PRO A 69 -23.87 -12.70 -10.37
N GLU A 70 -23.04 -13.67 -9.97
CA GLU A 70 -22.18 -14.38 -10.91
C GLU A 70 -23.13 -14.96 -11.95
N THR A 71 -23.36 -14.18 -13.00
CA THR A 71 -24.14 -14.60 -14.14
C THR A 71 -23.37 -15.78 -14.70
N ASP A 72 -24.03 -16.78 -15.28
CA ASP A 72 -23.38 -17.87 -15.99
C ASP A 72 -22.55 -17.27 -17.15
N LEU A 73 -21.38 -16.76 -16.81
CA LEU A 73 -20.40 -16.28 -17.76
C LEU A 73 -20.05 -17.51 -18.58
N PRO A 74 -20.13 -17.42 -19.91
CA PRO A 74 -19.80 -18.56 -20.74
C PRO A 74 -18.42 -19.04 -20.34
N SER A 75 -18.32 -20.33 -19.98
CA SER A 75 -17.03 -20.91 -19.66
C SER A 75 -16.12 -20.73 -20.87
N PHE A 76 -14.81 -20.68 -20.63
CA PHE A 76 -13.85 -20.65 -21.74
C PHE A 76 -14.07 -21.81 -22.73
N ASP A 77 -14.51 -22.96 -22.23
CA ASP A 77 -14.82 -24.15 -23.03
C ASP A 77 -16.10 -24.02 -23.87
N ALA A 78 -16.99 -23.07 -23.52
CA ALA A 78 -18.19 -22.75 -24.30
C ALA A 78 -17.88 -21.86 -25.53
N LEU A 79 -16.68 -21.30 -25.61
CA LEU A 79 -16.21 -20.51 -26.76
C LEU A 79 -15.85 -21.42 -27.93
N THR A 80 -16.03 -20.92 -29.16
CA THR A 80 -15.51 -21.58 -30.36
C THR A 80 -13.98 -21.65 -30.33
N LEU A 81 -13.38 -22.56 -31.12
CA LEU A 81 -11.92 -22.69 -31.18
C LEU A 81 -11.21 -21.39 -31.60
N ASP A 82 -11.83 -20.63 -32.50
CA ASP A 82 -11.30 -19.34 -32.97
C ASP A 82 -11.33 -18.28 -31.86
N GLU A 83 -12.43 -18.22 -31.10
CA GLU A 83 -12.56 -17.33 -29.94
C GLU A 83 -11.59 -17.71 -28.81
N GLN A 84 -11.41 -19.01 -28.53
CA GLN A 84 -10.43 -19.49 -27.56
C GLN A 84 -8.99 -19.10 -27.96
N ALA A 85 -8.66 -19.21 -29.25
CA ALA A 85 -7.36 -18.82 -29.77
C ALA A 85 -7.13 -17.29 -29.64
N LEU A 86 -8.17 -16.48 -29.89
CA LEU A 86 -8.11 -15.02 -29.71
C LEU A 86 -7.89 -14.64 -28.24
N VAL A 87 -8.64 -15.23 -27.32
CA VAL A 87 -8.49 -14.96 -25.87
C VAL A 87 -7.08 -15.35 -25.39
N ARG A 88 -6.58 -16.53 -25.78
CA ARG A 88 -5.21 -16.94 -25.45
C ARG A 88 -4.17 -15.97 -25.99
N ARG A 89 -4.33 -15.49 -27.22
CA ARG A 89 -3.43 -14.47 -27.79
C ARG A 89 -3.45 -13.18 -26.97
N VAL A 90 -4.63 -12.66 -26.63
CA VAL A 90 -4.75 -11.43 -25.83
C VAL A 90 -4.12 -11.59 -24.45
N LEU A 91 -4.38 -12.72 -23.77
CA LEU A 91 -3.78 -13.00 -22.47
C LEU A 91 -2.27 -13.13 -22.54
N ASN A 92 -1.74 -13.83 -23.55
CA ASN A 92 -0.30 -13.96 -23.75
C ASN A 92 0.37 -12.61 -24.04
N SER A 93 -0.30 -11.73 -24.79
CA SER A 93 0.17 -10.38 -25.04
C SER A 93 0.15 -9.52 -23.76
N ALA A 94 -0.94 -9.53 -23.01
CA ALA A 94 -1.09 -8.75 -21.78
C ALA A 94 -0.13 -9.21 -20.66
N LEU A 95 0.16 -10.51 -20.61
CA LEU A 95 1.08 -11.12 -19.63
C LEU A 95 2.54 -11.11 -20.10
N GLY A 96 2.83 -10.62 -21.31
CA GLY A 96 4.20 -10.57 -21.86
C GLY A 96 4.79 -11.93 -22.23
N SER A 97 3.95 -12.97 -22.36
CA SER A 97 4.34 -14.35 -22.72
C SER A 97 4.45 -14.57 -24.24
N ASP A 98 4.27 -13.53 -25.05
CA ASP A 98 4.23 -13.59 -26.52
C ASP A 98 5.63 -13.68 -27.18
N ALA A 99 6.64 -14.15 -26.43
CA ALA A 99 8.01 -14.30 -26.91
C ALA A 99 8.31 -15.76 -27.31
N ALA A 100 7.89 -16.16 -28.52
CA ALA A 100 8.57 -17.21 -29.29
C ALA A 100 8.17 -17.17 -30.79
N SER A 101 8.62 -16.15 -31.52
CA SER A 101 9.20 -16.29 -32.87
C SER A 101 9.57 -14.91 -33.40
N VAL A 102 10.78 -14.46 -33.07
CA VAL A 102 11.51 -13.51 -33.91
C VAL A 102 12.78 -14.25 -34.34
N ALA A 103 12.75 -14.67 -35.61
CA ALA A 103 13.83 -15.18 -36.46
C ALA A 103 14.54 -16.48 -36.03
#